data_AF-A0A536H4V8-F1
#
_entry.id   AF-A0A536H4V8-F1
#
_cell.length_a   1.000
_cell.length_b   1.000
_cell.length_c   1.000
_cell.angle_alpha   90.00
_cell.angle_beta   90.00
_cell.angle_gamma   90.00
#
_symmetry.space_group_name_H-M   'P 1'
#
loop_
_entity.id
_entity.type
_entity.pdbx_description
1 polymer ?
#
loop_
_entity_poly.entity_id
_entity_poly.type
_entity_poly.pdbx_seq_one_letter_code
_entity_poly.pdbx_strand_id
1 'polypeptide(L)'
;MPAGSHKVLAALISKGASGKAVAQMLSVQAGVAYTVAAIGTKSTGFSLRVFVDDNLMAPGMAKVRFYDLSPQSYALSVAIGSNTLIAGLSYPQASNYSRVRADMYRFTISASHPSFALPDEVTLKTNTVTSIFVVGIFHGIPPLQFVHIQVKGLPSVAGTGSDPNAAPINSSPSTPLTPGPLLVFALGGLSAGVLTRFRLFRRKRADPVLGLALCILAALVALALSIGGLSLTTATTSPAPPPLAHLLVPAIGINAPIESVEVRTDGTMETPRQSPWNNVGLYNDGPRPGDQGSAVISGHLDRPGGNPAVFWHLRDLHVGDTVLVVDAHGKALRFHVTQIGFYPPKEAPIQDIFGNTSGRFLNLMTCAGDWIPTERQTALRLVVYTALG
;
A
#
# COMPACT_ATOMS: atom_id res chain seq x y z
N MET A 1 2.43 17.20 6.21
CA MET A 1 2.81 18.25 5.25
C MET A 1 2.87 17.63 3.86
N PRO A 2 2.58 18.38 2.78
CA PRO A 2 2.74 17.87 1.42
C PRO A 2 4.19 17.41 1.16
N ALA A 3 4.39 16.40 0.33
CA ALA A 3 5.72 16.05 -0.14
C ALA A 3 6.33 17.22 -0.93
N GLY A 4 7.65 17.36 -0.89
CA GLY A 4 8.37 18.41 -1.60
C GLY A 4 9.40 19.14 -0.75
N SER A 5 9.93 20.23 -1.28
CA SER A 5 10.96 21.02 -0.63
C SER A 5 10.34 22.12 0.23
N HIS A 6 10.66 22.12 1.52
CA HIS A 6 10.14 23.09 2.49
C HIS A 6 11.28 23.87 3.11
N LYS A 7 11.10 25.18 3.24
CA LYS A 7 12.02 26.02 3.98
C LYS A 7 11.75 25.87 5.47
N VAL A 8 12.69 25.26 6.19
CA VAL A 8 12.58 25.08 7.64
C VAL A 8 13.44 26.13 8.34
N LEU A 9 12.82 26.78 9.33
CA LEU A 9 13.43 27.83 10.13
C LEU A 9 13.51 27.36 11.59
N ALA A 10 14.71 27.34 12.16
CA ALA A 10 14.90 27.20 13.59
C ALA A 10 15.30 28.55 14.18
N ALA A 11 14.56 28.97 15.20
CA ALA A 11 14.79 30.22 15.90
C ALA A 11 15.10 29.96 17.38
N LEU A 12 15.88 30.85 17.98
CA LEU A 12 16.10 30.81 19.43
C LEU A 12 14.80 31.21 20.14
N ILE A 13 14.39 30.41 21.13
CA ILE A 13 13.15 30.59 21.91
C ILE A 13 13.03 32.02 22.47
N SER A 14 14.15 32.64 22.87
CA SER A 14 14.18 33.98 23.45
C SER A 14 14.01 35.14 22.44
N LYS A 15 14.01 34.88 21.12
CA LYS A 15 13.98 35.93 20.08
C LYS A 15 12.82 35.80 19.07
N GLY A 16 11.96 34.79 19.21
CA GLY A 16 10.83 34.54 18.29
C GLY A 16 11.26 34.31 16.83
N ALA A 17 10.32 34.31 15.88
CA ALA A 17 10.58 34.05 14.46
C ALA A 17 11.58 35.03 13.79
N SER A 18 11.81 36.19 14.42
CA SER A 18 12.78 37.21 14.00
C SER A 18 14.22 36.87 14.42
N GLY A 19 14.40 35.96 15.39
CA GLY A 19 15.68 35.46 15.87
C GLY A 19 16.19 34.26 15.08
N LYS A 20 16.36 34.42 13.76
CA LYS A 20 16.82 33.34 12.86
C LYS A 20 18.17 32.79 13.31
N ALA A 21 18.21 31.54 13.73
CA ALA A 21 19.44 30.83 14.06
C ALA A 21 19.89 29.92 12.91
N VAL A 22 18.94 29.23 12.25
CA VAL A 22 19.19 28.35 11.10
C VAL A 22 18.03 28.41 10.11
N ALA A 23 18.34 28.46 8.81
CA ALA A 23 17.37 28.34 7.72
C ALA A 23 17.91 27.37 6.66
N GLN A 24 17.19 26.28 6.39
CA GLN A 24 17.63 25.27 5.42
C GLN A 24 16.43 24.72 4.64
N MET A 25 16.65 24.42 3.36
CA MET A 25 15.68 23.70 2.54
C MET A 25 15.77 22.21 2.89
N LEU A 26 14.65 21.63 3.30
CA LEU A 26 14.53 20.21 3.57
C LEU A 26 13.49 19.60 2.64
N SER A 27 13.85 18.52 1.97
CA SER A 27 12.92 17.74 1.16
C SER A 27 12.29 16.67 2.03
N VAL A 28 10.95 16.62 2.03
CA VAL A 28 10.17 15.61 2.77
C VAL A 28 9.38 14.77 1.79
N GLN A 29 9.26 13.48 2.08
CA GLN A 29 8.45 12.53 1.33
C GLN A 29 7.11 12.33 2.03
N ALA A 30 6.06 12.03 1.25
CA ALA A 30 4.77 11.68 1.81
C ALA A 30 4.86 10.37 2.62
N GLY A 31 4.12 10.29 3.72
CA GLY A 31 4.05 9.08 4.55
C GLY A 31 5.29 8.81 5.42
N VAL A 32 6.35 9.60 5.30
CA VAL A 32 7.59 9.44 6.09
C VAL A 32 7.55 10.35 7.31
N ALA A 33 7.87 9.79 8.49
CA ALA A 33 8.04 10.56 9.70
C ALA A 33 9.49 11.10 9.78
N TYR A 34 9.65 12.33 10.25
CA TYR A 34 10.95 12.97 10.38
C TYR A 34 11.10 13.63 11.74
N THR A 35 12.28 13.48 12.33
CA THR A 35 12.77 14.34 13.40
C THR A 35 13.76 15.33 12.82
N VAL A 36 13.56 16.62 13.08
CA VAL A 36 14.47 17.69 12.65
C VAL A 36 15.02 18.39 13.88
N ALA A 37 16.34 18.37 14.04
CA ALA A 37 17.04 18.98 15.16
C ALA A 37 18.00 20.07 14.67
N ALA A 38 17.99 21.23 15.33
CA ALA A 38 19.08 22.20 15.18
C ALA A 38 20.24 21.77 16.10
N ILE A 39 21.39 21.47 15.51
CA ILE A 39 22.58 20.98 16.22
C ILE A 39 23.76 21.92 16.00
N GLY A 40 24.74 21.85 16.89
CA GLY A 40 25.97 22.63 16.83
C GLY A 40 26.17 23.53 18.05
N THR A 41 27.20 24.36 17.98
CA THR A 41 27.63 25.27 19.04
C THR A 41 27.85 26.67 18.47
N LYS A 42 28.10 27.66 19.35
CA LYS A 42 28.49 29.00 18.88
C LYS A 42 29.78 28.99 18.05
N SER A 43 30.74 28.11 18.36
CA SER A 43 32.03 28.06 17.66
C SER A 43 31.95 27.27 16.35
N THR A 44 31.16 26.19 16.31
CA THR A 44 30.99 25.36 15.10
C THR A 44 29.91 25.89 14.16
N GLY A 45 29.09 26.83 14.61
CA GLY A 45 27.84 27.21 13.95
C GLY A 45 26.73 26.18 14.19
N PHE A 46 25.50 26.58 13.81
CA PHE A 46 24.31 25.74 13.92
C PHE A 46 23.83 25.28 12.54
N SER A 47 23.36 24.04 12.45
CA SER A 47 22.80 23.44 11.24
C SER A 47 21.59 22.56 11.55
N LEU A 48 20.73 22.27 10.56
CA LEU A 48 19.66 21.29 10.75
C LEU A 48 20.17 19.88 10.44
N ARG A 49 19.90 18.96 11.36
CA ARG A 49 20.05 17.52 11.18
C ARG A 49 18.66 16.89 11.04
N VAL A 50 18.49 16.11 9.98
CA VAL A 50 17.25 15.37 9.71
C VAL A 50 17.47 13.90 9.99
N PHE A 51 16.56 13.32 10.75
CA PHE A 51 16.47 11.89 11.00
C PHE A 51 15.19 11.38 10.37
N VAL A 52 15.31 10.29 9.62
CA VAL A 52 14.14 9.53 9.15
C VAL A 52 13.68 8.66 10.31
N ASP A 53 12.41 8.79 10.65
CA ASP A 53 11.76 8.09 11.74
C ASP A 53 10.81 7.03 11.22
N ASP A 54 10.74 5.95 11.99
CA ASP A 54 9.73 4.94 11.84
C ASP A 54 8.74 5.15 12.98
N ASN A 55 7.54 5.63 12.68
CA ASN A 55 6.48 5.75 13.67
C ASN A 55 5.55 4.54 13.70
N LEU A 56 5.83 3.48 12.92
CA LEU A 56 5.04 2.26 12.88
C LEU A 56 5.18 1.44 14.18
N MET A 57 4.09 0.87 14.70
CA MET A 57 4.06 0.14 15.97
C MET A 57 3.03 -1.00 16.07
N ALA A 58 3.40 -2.10 16.73
CA ALA A 58 2.43 -3.13 17.07
C ALA A 58 1.53 -2.65 18.23
N PRO A 59 0.27 -3.10 18.34
CA PRO A 59 -0.66 -2.67 19.37
C PRO A 59 -0.21 -3.21 20.73
N GLY A 60 -0.41 -2.44 21.79
CA GLY A 60 -0.08 -2.87 23.15
C GLY A 60 1.38 -2.66 23.55
N MET A 61 2.22 -2.17 22.63
CA MET A 61 3.66 -1.95 22.86
C MET A 61 4.01 -0.46 22.89
N ALA A 62 5.18 -0.15 23.45
CA ALA A 62 5.82 1.14 23.31
C ALA A 62 7.13 1.00 22.53
N LYS A 63 7.52 2.05 21.83
CA LYS A 63 8.79 2.13 21.09
C LYS A 63 9.60 3.30 21.62
N VAL A 64 10.90 3.14 21.80
CA VAL A 64 11.80 4.21 22.24
C VAL A 64 13.02 4.32 21.32
N ARG A 65 13.47 5.55 21.07
CA ARG A 65 14.70 5.87 20.32
C ARG A 65 15.45 6.99 21.02
N PHE A 66 16.77 6.88 21.03
CA PHE A 66 17.65 7.85 21.66
C PHE A 66 18.42 8.62 20.59
N TYR A 67 18.59 9.91 20.80
CA TYR A 67 19.32 10.80 19.91
C TYR A 67 20.44 11.44 20.71
N ASP A 68 21.68 11.29 20.25
CA ASP A 68 22.77 12.08 20.77
C ASP A 68 22.90 13.35 19.94
N LEU A 69 22.44 14.45 20.52
CA LEU A 69 22.52 15.80 19.96
C LEU A 69 23.48 16.68 20.78
N SER A 70 24.23 16.08 21.71
CA SER A 70 25.28 16.74 22.48
C SER A 70 26.57 16.74 21.65
N PRO A 71 27.17 17.88 21.30
CA PRO A 71 28.34 17.97 20.41
C PRO A 71 29.67 17.50 21.03
N GLN A 72 29.62 16.51 21.93
CA GLN A 72 30.76 16.00 22.68
C GLN A 72 31.41 14.79 21.98
N SER A 73 32.67 14.51 22.31
CA SER A 73 33.51 13.53 21.61
C SER A 73 33.41 12.10 22.13
N TYR A 74 32.48 11.82 23.03
CA TYR A 74 32.35 10.51 23.67
C TYR A 74 31.08 9.79 23.25
N ALA A 75 31.13 8.47 23.29
CA ALA A 75 30.00 7.64 22.92
C ALA A 75 29.16 7.29 24.17
N LEU A 76 27.86 7.43 24.04
CA LEU A 76 26.87 7.15 25.06
C LEU A 76 26.46 5.67 25.04
N SER A 77 26.18 5.16 26.23
CA SER A 77 25.47 3.91 26.45
C SER A 77 24.16 4.18 27.18
N VAL A 78 23.15 3.38 26.91
CA VAL A 78 21.84 3.44 27.57
C VAL A 78 21.52 2.08 28.15
N ALA A 79 21.16 2.04 29.42
CA ALA A 79 20.80 0.80 30.12
C ALA A 79 19.47 0.92 30.87
N ILE A 80 18.84 -0.24 31.11
CA ILE A 80 17.72 -0.41 32.06
C ILE A 80 18.18 -1.43 33.09
N GLY A 81 18.38 -1.01 34.34
CA GLY A 81 18.99 -1.84 35.37
C GLY A 81 20.41 -2.28 34.94
N SER A 82 20.67 -3.59 34.94
CA SER A 82 21.95 -4.17 34.47
C SER A 82 22.00 -4.43 32.96
N ASN A 83 20.89 -4.26 32.23
CA ASN A 83 20.80 -4.59 30.82
C ASN A 83 21.15 -3.36 29.96
N THR A 84 22.20 -3.47 29.13
CA THR A 84 22.56 -2.43 28.17
C THR A 84 21.68 -2.52 26.94
N LEU A 85 20.90 -1.48 26.69
CA LEU A 85 19.98 -1.38 25.55
C LEU A 85 20.67 -0.83 24.30
N ILE A 86 21.55 0.15 24.49
CA ILE A 86 22.30 0.82 23.43
C ILE A 86 23.73 0.98 23.90
N ALA A 87 24.69 0.72 23.02
CA ALA A 87 26.09 0.95 23.26
C ALA A 87 26.68 1.76 22.11
N GLY A 88 27.54 2.73 22.44
CA GLY A 88 28.32 3.46 21.45
C GLY A 88 27.54 4.48 20.61
N LEU A 89 26.44 5.03 21.12
CA LEU A 89 25.69 6.09 20.43
C LEU A 89 26.53 7.38 20.43
N SER A 90 26.84 7.92 19.26
CA SER A 90 27.72 9.09 19.13
C SER A 90 27.03 10.25 18.44
N TYR A 91 27.40 11.48 18.79
CA TYR A 91 26.91 12.67 18.11
C TYR A 91 27.29 12.71 16.62
N PRO A 92 26.41 13.17 15.71
CA PRO A 92 24.99 13.51 15.87
C PRO A 92 24.07 12.38 15.37
N GLN A 93 24.13 11.21 16.01
CA GLN A 93 23.41 10.01 15.58
C GLN A 93 22.17 9.74 16.43
N ALA A 94 21.31 8.89 15.90
CA ALA A 94 20.18 8.32 16.61
C ALA A 94 20.37 6.81 16.69
N SER A 95 19.95 6.20 17.80
CA SER A 95 19.95 4.76 17.97
C SER A 95 18.96 4.08 17.03
N ASN A 96 19.02 2.76 16.97
CA ASN A 96 17.87 1.97 16.52
C ASN A 96 16.71 2.13 17.51
N TYR A 97 15.50 1.83 17.06
CA TYR A 97 14.34 1.74 17.94
C TYR A 97 14.39 0.48 18.80
N SER A 98 14.08 0.63 20.07
CA SER A 98 13.85 -0.48 21.00
C SER A 98 12.36 -0.63 21.26
N ARG A 99 11.86 -1.86 21.11
CA ARG A 99 10.48 -2.20 21.48
C ARG A 99 10.45 -2.63 22.95
N VAL A 100 9.56 -2.04 23.71
CA VAL A 100 9.42 -2.26 25.15
C VAL A 100 7.95 -2.30 25.53
N ARG A 101 7.64 -2.81 26.73
CA ARG A 101 6.25 -2.75 27.22
C ARG A 101 5.91 -1.33 27.62
N ALA A 102 4.63 -1.02 27.70
CA ALA A 102 4.18 0.21 28.30
C ALA A 102 4.38 0.12 29.82
N ASP A 103 5.29 0.92 30.36
CA ASP A 103 5.62 0.96 31.79
C ASP A 103 6.44 2.22 32.11
N MET A 104 6.70 2.47 33.38
CA MET A 104 7.69 3.43 33.83
C MET A 104 9.10 2.82 33.78
N TYR A 105 9.98 3.46 33.02
CA TYR A 105 11.38 3.05 32.90
C TYR A 105 12.28 4.09 33.55
N ARG A 106 13.28 3.62 34.30
CA ARG A 106 14.46 4.40 34.67
C ARG A 106 15.61 4.01 33.75
N PHE A 107 15.86 4.82 32.74
CA PHE A 107 17.02 4.67 31.87
C PHE A 107 18.27 5.23 32.56
N THR A 108 19.40 4.57 32.37
CA THR A 108 20.71 5.09 32.78
C THR A 108 21.49 5.45 31.52
N ILE A 109 21.76 6.73 31.31
CA ILE A 109 22.59 7.22 30.22
C ILE A 109 24.00 7.44 30.77
N SER A 110 24.99 6.81 30.16
CA SER A 110 26.37 6.82 30.65
C SER A 110 27.40 7.01 29.53
N ALA A 111 28.59 7.44 29.90
CA ALA A 111 29.78 7.35 29.08
C ALA A 111 30.93 6.82 29.95
N SER A 112 31.94 6.23 29.30
CA SER A 112 33.14 5.74 30.00
C SER A 112 34.23 6.81 30.10
N HIS A 113 34.29 7.73 29.14
CA HIS A 113 35.34 8.75 29.03
C HIS A 113 34.75 10.08 28.52
N PRO A 114 34.40 11.05 29.41
CA PRO A 114 34.50 10.97 30.86
C PRO A 114 33.50 9.97 31.44
N SER A 115 33.82 9.41 32.61
CA SER A 115 32.91 8.48 33.29
C SER A 115 31.77 9.24 33.96
N PHE A 116 30.54 8.95 33.55
CA PHE A 116 29.33 9.40 34.25
C PHE A 116 28.18 8.43 34.02
N ALA A 117 27.17 8.49 34.88
CA ALA A 117 25.90 7.81 34.72
C ALA A 117 24.79 8.70 35.28
N LEU A 118 23.83 9.05 34.44
CA LEU A 118 22.70 9.92 34.79
C LEU A 118 21.38 9.18 34.55
N PRO A 119 20.45 9.18 35.52
CA PRO A 119 19.15 8.57 35.34
C PRO A 119 18.21 9.49 34.53
N ASP A 120 17.34 8.89 33.72
CA ASP A 120 16.19 9.52 33.09
C ASP A 120 14.94 8.65 33.32
N GLU A 121 13.93 9.20 33.97
CA GLU A 121 12.67 8.50 34.26
C GLU A 121 11.62 8.87 33.22
N VAL A 122 11.11 7.86 32.52
CA VAL A 122 10.14 8.06 31.45
C VAL A 122 9.03 7.02 31.55
N THR A 123 7.79 7.47 31.65
CA THR A 123 6.60 6.61 31.52
C THR A 123 6.27 6.41 30.05
N LEU A 124 6.48 5.20 29.55
CA LEU A 124 6.19 4.81 28.17
C LEU A 124 4.74 4.35 28.05
N LYS A 125 3.95 5.04 27.23
CA LYS A 125 2.54 4.69 27.04
C LYS A 125 2.38 3.64 25.94
N THR A 126 1.36 2.82 26.08
CA THR A 126 0.97 1.90 25.02
C THR A 126 0.66 2.66 23.73
N ASN A 127 1.02 2.07 22.60
CA ASN A 127 0.84 2.66 21.28
C ASN A 127 1.50 4.05 21.16
N THR A 128 2.65 4.27 21.82
CA THR A 128 3.48 5.47 21.60
C THR A 128 4.91 5.18 21.15
N VAL A 129 5.42 6.11 20.33
CA VAL A 129 6.83 6.20 19.97
C VAL A 129 7.43 7.35 20.78
N THR A 130 8.44 7.04 21.57
CA THR A 130 9.14 7.96 22.45
C THR A 130 10.50 8.28 21.87
N SER A 131 10.76 9.56 21.63
CA SER A 131 12.07 10.06 21.23
C SER A 131 12.71 10.72 22.45
N ILE A 132 13.90 10.27 22.85
CA ILE A 132 14.67 10.83 23.96
C ILE A 132 15.92 11.50 23.39
N PHE A 133 16.02 12.81 23.57
CA PHE A 133 17.07 13.66 23.05
C PHE A 133 18.06 13.99 24.16
N VAL A 134 19.31 13.60 23.97
CA VAL A 134 20.42 14.04 24.80
C VAL A 134 20.94 15.34 24.23
N VAL A 135 20.78 16.44 24.97
CA VAL A 135 21.15 17.80 24.54
C VAL A 135 22.00 18.47 25.61
N GLY A 136 22.71 19.54 25.24
CA GLY A 136 23.59 20.27 26.16
C GLY A 136 24.98 19.67 26.23
N ILE A 137 25.71 19.94 27.31
CA ILE A 137 27.13 19.59 27.47
C ILE A 137 27.34 19.09 28.90
N PHE A 138 27.87 17.86 29.07
CA PHE A 138 28.30 17.37 30.38
C PHE A 138 29.39 18.28 30.98
N HIS A 139 29.15 18.79 32.20
CA HIS A 139 29.96 19.83 32.85
C HIS A 139 30.17 21.10 32.00
N GLY A 140 29.22 21.42 31.11
CA GLY A 140 29.25 22.63 30.28
C GLY A 140 27.97 23.45 30.38
N ILE A 141 27.87 24.48 29.51
CA ILE A 141 26.72 25.38 29.43
C ILE A 141 26.19 25.36 27.99
N PRO A 142 24.90 25.00 27.75
CA PRO A 142 23.94 24.54 28.76
C PRO A 142 24.32 23.15 29.31
N PRO A 143 23.92 22.83 30.56
CA PRO A 143 24.19 21.52 31.15
C PRO A 143 23.51 20.42 30.33
N LEU A 144 24.03 19.20 30.43
CA LEU A 144 23.43 18.03 29.80
C LEU A 144 21.99 17.83 30.30
N GLN A 145 21.06 17.61 29.38
CA GLN A 145 19.64 17.42 29.65
C GLN A 145 19.06 16.30 28.76
N PHE A 146 18.03 15.65 29.29
CA PHE A 146 17.22 14.68 28.56
C PHE A 146 15.87 15.32 28.26
N VAL A 147 15.56 15.49 26.98
CA VAL A 147 14.26 15.99 26.53
C VAL A 147 13.55 14.84 25.84
N HIS A 148 12.32 14.53 26.24
CA HIS A 148 11.57 13.44 25.63
C HIS A 148 10.23 13.90 25.07
N ILE A 149 9.85 13.31 23.94
CA ILE A 149 8.56 13.55 23.29
C ILE A 149 7.93 12.18 23.00
N GLN A 150 6.65 12.04 23.36
CA GLN A 150 5.84 10.89 22.97
C GLN A 150 4.82 11.31 21.92
N VAL A 151 4.82 10.58 20.81
CA VAL A 151 3.78 10.68 19.79
C VAL A 151 3.02 9.35 19.74
N LYS A 152 1.73 9.41 19.42
CA LYS A 152 0.98 8.20 19.08
C LYS A 152 1.64 7.59 17.86
N GLY A 153 2.06 6.34 17.95
CA GLY A 153 2.62 5.69 16.77
C GLY A 153 1.51 5.35 15.79
N LEU A 154 1.92 5.23 14.53
CA LEU A 154 1.11 4.68 13.46
C LEU A 154 1.11 3.16 13.66
N PRO A 155 -0.01 2.44 13.49
CA PRO A 155 0.00 0.99 13.55
C PRO A 155 1.02 0.39 12.57
N SER A 156 1.90 -0.49 13.03
CA SER A 156 2.80 -1.29 12.19
C SER A 156 2.05 -2.47 11.61
N VAL A 157 2.63 -3.07 10.59
CA VAL A 157 2.15 -4.29 9.92
C VAL A 157 2.71 -5.55 10.57
N ALA A 158 2.96 -5.54 11.88
CA ALA A 158 3.52 -6.70 12.58
C ALA A 158 2.40 -7.66 13.01
N GLY A 159 1.94 -8.50 12.07
CA GLY A 159 1.04 -9.61 12.37
C GLY A 159 -0.28 -9.54 11.61
N THR A 160 -0.18 -10.03 10.37
CA THR A 160 -1.20 -10.55 9.48
C THR A 160 -2.38 -9.66 9.12
N GLY A 161 -2.50 -9.34 7.83
CA GLY A 161 -3.74 -8.81 7.25
C GLY A 161 -4.86 -9.85 7.18
N SER A 162 -4.59 -11.06 7.63
CA SER A 162 -5.47 -12.21 7.67
C SER A 162 -6.04 -12.47 9.06
N ASP A 163 -7.30 -12.93 9.13
CA ASP A 163 -7.88 -13.55 10.32
C ASP A 163 -7.00 -14.72 10.78
N PRO A 164 -6.45 -14.72 12.01
CA PRO A 164 -5.64 -15.84 12.52
C PRO A 164 -6.42 -17.16 12.63
N ASN A 165 -7.75 -17.13 12.46
CA ASN A 165 -8.61 -18.32 12.46
C ASN A 165 -9.06 -18.75 11.06
N ALA A 166 -8.60 -18.08 9.99
CA ALA A 166 -8.88 -18.52 8.63
C ALA A 166 -8.19 -19.86 8.36
N ALA A 167 -8.98 -20.90 8.07
CA ALA A 167 -8.44 -22.22 7.76
C ALA A 167 -7.50 -22.15 6.55
N PRO A 168 -6.31 -22.79 6.60
CA PRO A 168 -5.46 -22.90 5.43
C PRO A 168 -6.20 -23.67 4.34
N ILE A 169 -6.29 -23.09 3.15
CA ILE A 169 -6.82 -23.78 1.98
C ILE A 169 -5.79 -24.85 1.63
N ASN A 170 -6.11 -26.13 1.84
CA ASN A 170 -5.23 -27.24 1.53
C ASN A 170 -4.81 -27.19 0.06
N SER A 171 -3.61 -26.66 -0.22
CA SER A 171 -2.91 -26.92 -1.47
C SER A 171 -2.37 -28.35 -1.38
N SER A 172 -3.09 -29.29 -1.98
CA SER A 172 -2.55 -30.63 -2.24
C SER A 172 -1.19 -30.50 -2.90
N PRO A 173 -0.13 -31.15 -2.41
CA PRO A 173 1.16 -31.13 -3.08
C PRO A 173 0.99 -31.84 -4.42
N SER A 174 1.19 -31.10 -5.51
CA SER A 174 1.42 -31.69 -6.83
C SER A 174 2.67 -32.56 -6.73
N THR A 175 2.49 -33.88 -6.70
CA THR A 175 3.59 -34.82 -6.86
C THR A 175 4.20 -34.62 -8.25
N PRO A 176 5.52 -34.41 -8.37
CA PRO A 176 6.17 -34.33 -9.67
C PRO A 176 6.11 -35.71 -10.32
N LEU A 177 5.48 -35.79 -11.50
CA LEU A 177 5.48 -36.99 -12.34
C LEU A 177 6.90 -37.23 -12.85
N THR A 178 7.58 -38.22 -12.26
CA THR A 178 8.75 -38.86 -12.86
C THR A 178 8.32 -39.66 -14.09
N PRO A 179 9.04 -39.58 -15.23
CA PRO A 179 8.71 -40.37 -16.41
C PRO A 179 9.29 -41.78 -16.32
N GLY A 180 8.43 -42.79 -16.43
CA GLY A 180 8.81 -44.16 -16.77
C GLY A 180 7.78 -45.22 -16.34
N PRO A 181 7.79 -46.41 -16.98
CA PRO A 181 7.65 -46.68 -18.40
C PRO A 181 6.24 -47.21 -18.75
N LEU A 182 5.93 -47.21 -20.05
CA LEU A 182 4.74 -47.76 -20.68
C LEU A 182 4.37 -49.16 -20.14
N LEU A 183 3.12 -49.30 -19.66
CA LEU A 183 2.45 -50.59 -19.61
C LEU A 183 1.10 -50.48 -20.33
N VAL A 184 1.08 -51.07 -21.52
CA VAL A 184 -0.08 -51.28 -22.37
C VAL A 184 -1.02 -52.25 -21.66
N PHE A 185 -2.27 -51.83 -21.43
CA PHE A 185 -3.41 -52.75 -21.44
C PHE A 185 -4.52 -52.16 -22.30
N ALA A 186 -4.65 -52.74 -23.49
CA ALA A 186 -5.84 -52.69 -24.31
C ALA A 186 -6.92 -53.57 -23.70
N LEU A 187 -8.18 -53.12 -23.80
CA LEU A 187 -9.47 -53.84 -23.77
C LEU A 187 -10.49 -52.76 -23.35
N GLY A 188 -11.60 -52.49 -24.01
CA GLY A 188 -12.41 -53.20 -25.00
C GLY A 188 -13.77 -52.49 -24.91
N GLY A 189 -14.37 -52.18 -26.06
CA GLY A 189 -15.53 -51.28 -26.13
C GLY A 189 -16.78 -51.74 -25.39
N LEU A 190 -17.74 -50.82 -25.29
CA LEU A 190 -19.17 -51.13 -25.46
C LEU A 190 -19.95 -49.82 -25.72
N SER A 191 -20.54 -49.81 -26.90
CA SER A 191 -21.49 -48.86 -27.46
C SER A 191 -22.92 -49.13 -27.01
N ALA A 192 -23.68 -48.08 -26.69
CA ALA A 192 -25.14 -47.94 -26.83
C ALA A 192 -25.50 -46.52 -26.33
N GLY A 193 -26.18 -45.61 -27.02
CA GLY A 193 -27.35 -45.79 -27.87
C GLY A 193 -28.55 -45.13 -27.19
N VAL A 194 -28.75 -43.82 -27.37
CA VAL A 194 -30.04 -43.16 -27.07
C VAL A 194 -30.33 -42.13 -28.16
N LEU A 195 -31.04 -42.61 -29.18
CA LEU A 195 -31.75 -41.82 -30.18
C LEU A 195 -33.22 -42.18 -29.99
N THR A 196 -34.07 -41.28 -29.51
CA THR A 196 -35.50 -41.36 -29.81
C THR A 196 -36.28 -40.07 -29.50
N ARG A 197 -36.94 -39.58 -30.57
CA ARG A 197 -38.30 -39.03 -30.63
C ARG A 197 -38.53 -37.58 -30.21
N PHE A 198 -38.44 -36.68 -31.19
CA PHE A 198 -39.43 -35.60 -31.32
C PHE A 198 -40.32 -35.83 -32.54
N ARG A 199 -41.63 -35.92 -32.25
CA ARG A 199 -42.70 -36.21 -33.19
C ARG A 199 -42.95 -35.04 -34.14
N LEU A 200 -43.29 -35.41 -35.38
CA LEU A 200 -43.82 -34.60 -36.45
C LEU A 200 -44.90 -33.61 -35.97
N PHE A 201 -44.61 -32.30 -36.04
CA PHE A 201 -45.66 -31.29 -36.06
C PHE A 201 -46.17 -31.11 -37.50
N ARG A 202 -47.43 -31.49 -37.65
CA ARG A 202 -48.29 -31.34 -38.82
C ARG A 202 -48.29 -29.87 -39.28
N ARG A 203 -47.82 -29.60 -40.51
CA ARG A 203 -47.99 -28.31 -41.21
C ARG A 203 -49.49 -27.96 -41.28
N LYS A 204 -49.94 -26.96 -40.52
CA LYS A 204 -51.18 -26.23 -40.86
C LYS A 204 -50.86 -25.26 -41.99
N ARG A 205 -51.65 -25.30 -43.07
CA ARG A 205 -51.61 -24.30 -44.16
C ARG A 205 -51.83 -22.91 -43.56
N ALA A 206 -50.89 -22.00 -43.80
CA ALA A 206 -51.07 -20.59 -43.53
C ALA A 206 -51.97 -19.97 -44.61
N ASP A 207 -52.94 -19.16 -44.21
CA ASP A 207 -53.88 -18.49 -45.12
C ASP A 207 -53.14 -17.46 -46.00
N PRO A 208 -53.34 -17.50 -47.34
CA PRO A 208 -52.57 -16.69 -48.30
C PRO A 208 -52.87 -15.18 -48.22
N VAL A 209 -53.87 -14.76 -47.44
CA VAL A 209 -54.28 -13.35 -47.30
C VAL A 209 -53.39 -12.61 -46.29
N LEU A 210 -52.85 -13.29 -45.27
CA LEU A 210 -52.01 -12.66 -44.24
C LEU A 210 -50.56 -12.40 -44.71
N GLY A 211 -50.06 -13.24 -45.62
CA GLY A 211 -48.72 -13.10 -46.20
C GLY A 211 -48.60 -11.88 -47.13
N LEU A 212 -49.67 -11.55 -47.85
CA LEU A 212 -49.67 -10.42 -48.78
C LEU A 212 -49.69 -9.07 -48.04
N ALA A 213 -50.42 -8.98 -46.91
CA ALA A 213 -50.46 -7.79 -46.07
C ALA A 213 -49.11 -7.47 -45.42
N LEU A 214 -48.35 -8.49 -44.99
CA LEU A 214 -47.01 -8.30 -44.43
C LEU A 214 -45.98 -7.83 -45.48
N CYS A 215 -46.08 -8.34 -46.71
CA CYS A 215 -45.21 -7.92 -47.81
C CYS A 215 -45.49 -6.47 -48.25
N ILE A 216 -46.75 -6.04 -48.26
CA ILE A 216 -47.11 -4.65 -48.58
C ILE A 216 -46.63 -3.69 -47.49
N LEU A 217 -46.72 -4.08 -46.21
CA LEU A 217 -46.21 -3.27 -45.10
C LEU A 217 -44.67 -3.14 -45.15
N ALA A 218 -43.96 -4.22 -45.45
CA ALA A 218 -42.51 -4.19 -45.63
C ALA A 218 -42.08 -3.31 -46.83
N ALA A 219 -42.83 -3.36 -47.93
CA ALA A 219 -42.58 -2.52 -49.11
C ALA A 219 -42.86 -1.03 -48.84
N LEU A 220 -43.91 -0.70 -48.08
CA LEU A 220 -44.24 0.67 -47.69
C LEU A 220 -43.21 1.28 -46.72
N VAL A 221 -42.68 0.48 -45.78
CA VAL A 221 -41.58 0.91 -44.89
C VAL A 221 -40.31 1.15 -45.69
N ALA A 222 -39.95 0.24 -46.61
CA ALA A 222 -38.78 0.39 -47.48
C ALA A 222 -38.89 1.64 -48.40
N LEU A 223 -40.10 1.95 -48.89
CA LEU A 223 -40.33 3.14 -49.70
C LEU A 223 -40.27 4.43 -48.86
N ALA A 224 -40.76 4.41 -47.61
CA ALA A 224 -40.63 5.54 -46.68
C ALA A 224 -39.18 5.85 -46.30
N LEU A 225 -38.31 4.84 -46.21
CA LEU A 225 -36.87 5.01 -45.98
C LEU A 225 -36.11 5.56 -47.20
N SER A 226 -36.61 5.33 -48.42
CA SER A 226 -35.99 5.80 -49.67
C SER A 226 -36.21 7.30 -49.94
N ILE A 227 -37.35 7.86 -49.50
CA ILE A 227 -37.71 9.26 -49.75
C ILE A 227 -37.12 10.21 -48.68
N GLY A 228 -36.71 9.69 -47.53
CA GLY A 228 -36.30 10.47 -46.37
C GLY A 228 -34.83 10.90 -46.29
N GLY A 229 -33.94 10.46 -47.19
CA GLY A 229 -32.54 10.90 -47.17
C GLY A 229 -31.78 10.65 -45.85
N LEU A 230 -32.29 9.80 -44.95
CA LEU A 230 -31.59 9.42 -43.74
C LEU A 230 -30.45 8.46 -44.11
N SER A 231 -29.31 9.05 -44.47
CA SER A 231 -28.04 8.34 -44.38
C SER A 231 -27.81 8.02 -42.90
N LEU A 232 -28.03 6.76 -42.53
CA LEU A 232 -27.51 6.20 -41.29
C LEU A 232 -25.98 6.20 -41.42
N THR A 233 -25.33 7.29 -41.01
CA THR A 233 -23.90 7.24 -40.64
C THR A 233 -23.78 6.17 -39.57
N THR A 234 -23.22 5.02 -39.94
CA THR A 234 -22.77 4.02 -38.99
C THR A 234 -21.73 4.70 -38.11
N ALA A 235 -22.12 5.00 -36.86
CA ALA A 235 -21.18 5.45 -35.85
C ALA A 235 -20.05 4.42 -35.80
N THR A 236 -18.85 4.83 -36.17
CA THR A 236 -17.67 3.97 -36.12
C THR A 236 -17.40 3.72 -34.64
N THR A 237 -17.92 2.61 -34.11
CA THR A 237 -17.58 2.15 -32.77
C THR A 237 -16.11 1.82 -32.80
N SER A 238 -15.29 2.68 -32.19
CA SER A 238 -13.89 2.37 -31.93
C SER A 238 -13.83 1.00 -31.27
N PRO A 239 -13.00 0.05 -31.75
CA PRO A 239 -12.90 -1.26 -31.14
C PRO A 239 -12.57 -1.13 -29.66
N ALA A 240 -13.26 -1.91 -28.82
CA ALA A 240 -13.05 -1.91 -27.39
C ALA A 240 -11.57 -2.21 -27.07
N PRO A 241 -10.93 -1.48 -26.13
CA PRO A 241 -9.54 -1.76 -25.79
C PRO A 241 -9.36 -3.19 -25.27
N PRO A 242 -8.26 -3.87 -25.61
CA PRO A 242 -8.00 -5.25 -25.21
C PRO A 242 -8.02 -5.41 -23.68
N PRO A 243 -8.37 -6.60 -23.16
CA PRO A 243 -8.36 -6.85 -21.73
C PRO A 243 -6.94 -6.71 -21.17
N LEU A 244 -6.87 -6.22 -19.93
CA LEU A 244 -5.61 -6.12 -19.20
C LEU A 244 -5.21 -7.51 -18.70
N ALA A 245 -3.92 -7.82 -18.78
CA ALA A 245 -3.41 -9.15 -18.50
C ALA A 245 -2.52 -9.18 -17.26
N HIS A 246 -1.56 -8.24 -17.14
CA HIS A 246 -0.57 -8.27 -16.06
C HIS A 246 -0.28 -6.90 -15.46
N LEU A 247 -0.05 -6.88 -14.14
CA LEU A 247 0.59 -5.79 -13.42
C LEU A 247 2.06 -6.15 -13.20
N LEU A 248 2.97 -5.27 -13.60
CA LEU A 248 4.40 -5.38 -13.33
C LEU A 248 4.86 -4.22 -12.44
N VAL A 249 5.58 -4.54 -11.37
CA VAL A 249 6.25 -3.54 -10.52
C VAL A 249 7.69 -4.00 -10.26
N PRO A 250 8.64 -3.63 -11.16
CA PRO A 250 9.98 -4.20 -11.15
C PRO A 250 10.76 -3.98 -9.84
N ALA A 251 10.60 -2.82 -9.20
CA ALA A 251 11.30 -2.46 -7.96
C ALA A 251 11.05 -3.44 -6.80
N ILE A 252 9.90 -4.13 -6.83
CA ILE A 252 9.47 -5.06 -5.79
C ILE A 252 9.14 -6.46 -6.34
N GLY A 253 9.58 -6.74 -7.58
CA GLY A 253 9.48 -8.06 -8.20
C GLY A 253 8.06 -8.54 -8.50
N ILE A 254 7.07 -7.65 -8.56
CA ILE A 254 5.69 -8.04 -8.89
C ILE A 254 5.59 -8.32 -10.39
N ASN A 255 5.08 -9.49 -10.72
CA ASN A 255 4.50 -9.84 -12.01
C ASN A 255 3.23 -10.66 -11.75
N ALA A 256 2.09 -9.99 -11.78
CA ALA A 256 0.83 -10.55 -11.30
C ALA A 256 -0.25 -10.52 -12.39
N PRO A 257 -0.99 -11.62 -12.61
CA PRO A 257 -2.19 -11.60 -13.44
C PRO A 257 -3.23 -10.62 -12.88
N ILE A 258 -3.92 -9.92 -13.77
CA ILE A 258 -5.03 -9.04 -13.42
C ILE A 258 -6.34 -9.79 -13.62
N GLU A 259 -7.19 -9.78 -12.61
CA GLU A 259 -8.59 -10.20 -12.70
C GLU A 259 -9.53 -9.04 -12.38
N SER A 260 -10.79 -9.13 -12.81
CA SER A 260 -11.79 -8.12 -12.50
C SER A 260 -12.41 -8.36 -11.12
N VAL A 261 -12.62 -7.27 -10.39
CA VAL A 261 -13.30 -7.25 -9.09
C VAL A 261 -14.38 -6.17 -9.07
N GLU A 262 -15.49 -6.43 -8.38
CA GLU A 262 -16.65 -5.54 -8.30
C GLU A 262 -16.78 -4.93 -6.89
N VAL A 263 -17.84 -4.16 -6.64
CA VAL A 263 -18.25 -3.79 -5.27
C VAL A 263 -19.20 -4.85 -4.72
N ARG A 264 -18.95 -5.31 -3.49
CA ARG A 264 -19.87 -6.16 -2.73
C ARG A 264 -21.14 -5.40 -2.36
N THR A 265 -22.18 -6.14 -1.97
CA THR A 265 -23.45 -5.56 -1.52
C THR A 265 -23.32 -4.65 -0.28
N ASP A 266 -22.25 -4.79 0.50
CA ASP A 266 -21.94 -3.95 1.65
C ASP A 266 -21.18 -2.65 1.30
N GLY A 267 -20.96 -2.38 0.01
CA GLY A 267 -20.26 -1.20 -0.49
C GLY A 267 -18.73 -1.31 -0.48
N THR A 268 -18.17 -2.47 -0.10
CA THR A 268 -16.72 -2.69 -0.12
C THR A 268 -16.24 -3.23 -1.46
N MET A 269 -15.07 -2.80 -1.92
CA MET A 269 -14.46 -3.44 -3.09
C MET A 269 -14.11 -4.90 -2.79
N GLU A 270 -14.38 -5.76 -3.75
CA GLU A 270 -13.89 -7.12 -3.76
C GLU A 270 -12.37 -7.20 -3.82
N THR A 271 -11.85 -8.33 -3.35
CA THR A 271 -10.43 -8.64 -3.37
C THR A 271 -10.19 -9.81 -4.32
N PRO A 272 -8.97 -9.98 -4.85
CA PRO A 272 -8.66 -11.09 -5.75
C PRO A 272 -9.02 -12.44 -5.12
N ARG A 273 -9.68 -13.30 -5.88
CA ARG A 273 -10.26 -14.56 -5.41
C ARG A 273 -9.34 -15.75 -5.64
N GLN A 274 -8.47 -15.69 -6.66
CA GLN A 274 -7.65 -16.84 -7.04
C GLN A 274 -6.62 -17.19 -5.98
N SER A 275 -6.70 -18.41 -5.44
CA SER A 275 -5.67 -19.01 -4.60
C SER A 275 -4.45 -19.41 -5.44
N PRO A 276 -3.19 -19.12 -5.03
CA PRO A 276 -2.77 -18.72 -3.69
C PRO A 276 -2.59 -17.19 -3.52
N TRP A 277 -3.50 -16.37 -4.04
CA TRP A 277 -3.51 -14.90 -3.92
C TRP A 277 -2.28 -14.22 -4.55
N ASN A 278 -1.89 -14.72 -5.72
CA ASN A 278 -0.84 -14.14 -6.57
C ASN A 278 -1.39 -13.14 -7.60
N ASN A 279 -2.71 -13.05 -7.73
CA ASN A 279 -3.38 -12.16 -8.66
C ASN A 279 -3.70 -10.83 -8.01
N VAL A 280 -3.90 -9.81 -8.85
CA VAL A 280 -4.41 -8.50 -8.46
C VAL A 280 -5.77 -8.25 -9.10
N GLY A 281 -6.57 -7.41 -8.46
CA GLY A 281 -7.98 -7.20 -8.79
C GLY A 281 -8.18 -5.79 -9.31
N LEU A 282 -8.54 -5.65 -10.58
CA LEU A 282 -8.93 -4.38 -11.17
C LEU A 282 -10.38 -4.06 -10.84
N TYR A 283 -10.60 -2.89 -10.26
CA TYR A 283 -11.94 -2.38 -9.95
C TYR A 283 -12.68 -1.99 -11.23
N ASN A 284 -13.72 -2.75 -11.58
CA ASN A 284 -14.41 -2.61 -12.86
C ASN A 284 -15.39 -1.44 -12.94
N ASP A 285 -15.93 -0.95 -11.82
CA ASP A 285 -16.88 0.18 -11.86
C ASP A 285 -16.17 1.55 -11.96
N GLY A 286 -14.83 1.55 -11.93
CA GLY A 286 -13.98 2.71 -12.14
C GLY A 286 -13.48 2.85 -13.60
N PRO A 287 -12.74 3.94 -13.89
CA PRO A 287 -12.08 4.11 -15.19
C PRO A 287 -11.00 3.03 -15.41
N ARG A 288 -10.77 2.67 -16.68
CA ARG A 288 -9.71 1.71 -17.03
C ARG A 288 -8.34 2.37 -16.85
N PRO A 289 -7.28 1.62 -16.52
CA PRO A 289 -5.92 2.14 -16.56
C PRO A 289 -5.63 2.82 -17.90
N GLY A 290 -5.25 4.10 -17.85
CA GLY A 290 -5.00 4.94 -19.02
C GLY A 290 -6.15 5.88 -19.39
N ASP A 291 -7.37 5.63 -18.93
CA ASP A 291 -8.50 6.56 -19.09
C ASP A 291 -8.39 7.74 -18.12
N GLN A 292 -9.18 8.79 -18.35
CA GLN A 292 -9.26 9.90 -17.43
C GLN A 292 -9.93 9.43 -16.12
N GLY A 293 -9.30 9.74 -15.00
CA GLY A 293 -9.75 9.31 -13.68
C GLY A 293 -8.74 8.41 -12.96
N SER A 294 -9.18 7.81 -11.86
CA SER A 294 -8.38 6.92 -11.02
C SER A 294 -8.79 5.47 -11.21
N ALA A 295 -8.01 4.73 -12.00
CA ALA A 295 -8.12 3.29 -12.02
C ALA A 295 -7.59 2.71 -10.70
N VAL A 296 -8.21 1.65 -10.16
CA VAL A 296 -7.79 1.08 -8.88
C VAL A 296 -7.55 -0.42 -9.02
N ILE A 297 -6.38 -0.87 -8.54
CA ILE A 297 -6.01 -2.28 -8.46
C ILE A 297 -5.79 -2.65 -7.00
N SER A 298 -6.52 -3.65 -6.52
CA SER A 298 -6.38 -4.22 -5.18
C SER A 298 -5.56 -5.51 -5.19
N GLY A 299 -4.95 -5.85 -4.07
CA GLY A 299 -4.22 -7.11 -3.91
C GLY A 299 -4.05 -7.49 -2.46
N HIS A 300 -3.92 -8.79 -2.21
CA HIS A 300 -3.72 -9.31 -0.85
C HIS A 300 -2.34 -8.94 -0.31
N LEU A 301 -2.29 -8.53 0.95
CA LEU A 301 -1.05 -8.28 1.67
C LEU A 301 -0.37 -9.63 1.97
N ASP A 302 -1.12 -10.52 2.60
CA ASP A 302 -0.67 -11.82 3.06
C ASP A 302 -1.71 -12.91 2.77
N ARG A 303 -1.28 -14.16 2.93
CA ARG A 303 -2.06 -15.40 2.83
C ARG A 303 -2.47 -15.85 4.23
N PRO A 304 -3.43 -16.80 4.36
CA PRO A 304 -3.74 -17.40 5.64
C PRO A 304 -2.47 -17.94 6.31
N GLY A 305 -2.34 -17.72 7.62
CA GLY A 305 -1.12 -18.03 8.37
C GLY A 305 0.00 -16.99 8.22
N GLY A 306 -0.23 -15.86 7.55
CA GLY A 306 0.69 -14.72 7.49
C GLY A 306 1.78 -14.80 6.43
N ASN A 307 1.68 -15.73 5.48
CA ASN A 307 2.66 -15.85 4.40
C ASN A 307 2.53 -14.68 3.40
N PRO A 308 3.63 -14.14 2.84
CA PRO A 308 3.58 -13.03 1.87
C PRO A 308 2.65 -13.28 0.67
N ALA A 309 1.70 -12.40 0.35
CA ALA A 309 0.92 -12.45 -0.89
C ALA A 309 1.43 -11.42 -1.92
N VAL A 310 0.69 -11.21 -3.01
CA VAL A 310 1.13 -10.38 -4.15
C VAL A 310 1.58 -8.96 -3.78
N PHE A 311 0.93 -8.32 -2.80
CA PHE A 311 1.22 -6.94 -2.38
C PHE A 311 2.00 -6.85 -1.05
N TRP A 312 2.63 -7.94 -0.62
CA TRP A 312 3.44 -7.96 0.61
C TRP A 312 4.50 -6.84 0.66
N HIS A 313 5.20 -6.65 -0.46
CA HIS A 313 6.28 -5.67 -0.66
C HIS A 313 5.81 -4.33 -1.20
N LEU A 314 4.49 -4.08 -1.31
CA LEU A 314 3.98 -2.84 -1.90
C LEU A 314 4.45 -1.58 -1.12
N ARG A 315 4.72 -1.72 0.18
CA ARG A 315 5.24 -0.67 1.06
C ARG A 315 6.68 -0.24 0.75
N ASP A 316 7.43 -1.08 0.03
CA ASP A 316 8.86 -0.90 -0.23
C ASP A 316 9.09 -0.03 -1.49
N LEU A 317 8.00 0.41 -2.13
CA LEU A 317 8.05 1.36 -3.24
C LEU A 317 8.46 2.75 -2.78
N HIS A 318 9.03 3.50 -3.72
CA HIS A 318 9.41 4.88 -3.57
C HIS A 318 8.75 5.74 -4.66
N VAL A 319 8.59 7.03 -4.38
CA VAL A 319 8.18 8.01 -5.40
C VAL A 319 9.16 7.96 -6.58
N GLY A 320 8.61 7.86 -7.79
CA GLY A 320 9.35 7.68 -9.04
C GLY A 320 9.41 6.23 -9.55
N ASP A 321 9.16 5.24 -8.69
CA ASP A 321 9.16 3.83 -9.11
C ASP A 321 8.14 3.57 -10.21
N THR A 322 8.51 2.66 -11.12
CA THR A 322 7.70 2.36 -12.30
C THR A 322 6.67 1.27 -11.99
N VAL A 323 5.43 1.52 -12.40
CA VAL A 323 4.33 0.57 -12.40
C VAL A 323 3.85 0.39 -13.84
N LEU A 324 3.79 -0.85 -14.32
CA LEU A 324 3.33 -1.16 -15.68
C LEU A 324 2.04 -1.96 -15.64
N VAL A 325 1.09 -1.59 -16.49
CA VAL A 325 -0.09 -2.41 -16.77
C VAL A 325 -0.01 -2.88 -18.21
N VAL A 326 0.02 -4.20 -18.40
CA VAL A 326 0.23 -4.85 -19.69
C VAL A 326 -1.08 -5.47 -20.16
N ASP A 327 -1.49 -5.17 -21.40
CA ASP A 327 -2.65 -5.78 -22.02
C ASP A 327 -2.37 -7.18 -22.60
N ALA A 328 -3.43 -7.89 -23.02
CA ALA A 328 -3.33 -9.21 -23.62
C ALA A 328 -2.52 -9.27 -24.93
N HIS A 329 -2.20 -8.11 -25.53
CA HIS A 329 -1.35 -8.00 -26.72
C HIS A 329 0.09 -7.59 -26.39
N GLY A 330 0.45 -7.49 -25.11
CA GLY A 330 1.79 -7.15 -24.66
C GLY A 330 2.08 -5.64 -24.66
N LYS A 331 1.10 -4.78 -24.94
CA LYS A 331 1.28 -3.33 -24.86
C LYS A 331 1.21 -2.90 -23.39
N ALA A 332 2.19 -2.11 -22.96
CA ALA A 332 2.30 -1.64 -21.60
C ALA A 332 1.94 -0.14 -21.49
N LEU A 333 1.10 0.19 -20.51
CA LEU A 333 0.96 1.55 -19.98
C LEU A 333 1.93 1.73 -18.83
N ARG A 334 2.66 2.85 -18.84
CA ARG A 334 3.66 3.17 -17.82
C ARG A 334 3.15 4.25 -16.88
N PHE A 335 3.18 3.95 -15.59
CA PHE A 335 2.87 4.87 -14.52
C PHE A 335 4.08 5.04 -13.61
N HIS A 336 4.13 6.16 -12.90
CA HIS A 336 5.14 6.44 -11.88
C HIS A 336 4.47 6.70 -10.53
N VAL A 337 5.03 6.14 -9.47
CA VAL A 337 4.59 6.38 -8.09
C VAL A 337 4.75 7.87 -7.77
N THR A 338 3.68 8.51 -7.33
CA THR A 338 3.67 9.92 -6.94
C THR A 338 3.52 10.11 -5.43
N GLN A 339 2.83 9.19 -4.77
CA GLN A 339 2.58 9.25 -3.34
C GLN A 339 2.33 7.86 -2.76
N ILE A 340 2.70 7.68 -1.50
CA ILE A 340 2.35 6.48 -0.71
C ILE A 340 1.65 6.97 0.56
N GLY A 341 0.49 6.39 0.87
CA GLY A 341 -0.33 6.77 2.02
C GLY A 341 -0.81 5.57 2.81
N PHE A 342 -0.88 5.73 4.13
CA PHE A 342 -1.48 4.77 5.04
C PHE A 342 -2.67 5.42 5.73
N TYR A 343 -3.84 4.81 5.62
CA TYR A 343 -5.08 5.39 6.12
C TYR A 343 -5.86 4.38 6.95
N PRO A 344 -6.44 4.75 8.11
CA PRO A 344 -7.51 3.96 8.71
C PRO A 344 -8.63 3.71 7.70
N PRO A 345 -9.27 2.52 7.65
CA PRO A 345 -10.29 2.21 6.65
C PRO A 345 -11.41 3.24 6.52
N LYS A 346 -11.81 3.88 7.64
CA LYS A 346 -12.86 4.90 7.69
C LYS A 346 -12.40 6.31 7.34
N GLU A 347 -11.09 6.55 7.32
CA GLU A 347 -10.48 7.86 7.08
C GLU A 347 -9.72 7.91 5.74
N ALA A 348 -9.75 6.82 4.97
CA ALA A 348 -9.15 6.78 3.65
C ALA A 348 -9.81 7.83 2.74
N PRO A 349 -9.03 8.64 2.00
CA PRO A 349 -9.57 9.70 1.15
C PRO A 349 -10.21 9.08 -0.11
N ILE A 350 -11.44 8.59 0.03
CA ILE A 350 -12.18 7.87 -1.03
C ILE A 350 -12.20 8.67 -2.34
N GLN A 351 -12.35 9.99 -2.26
CA GLN A 351 -12.35 10.86 -3.42
C GLN A 351 -11.00 10.86 -4.16
N ASP A 352 -9.88 10.82 -3.45
CA ASP A 352 -8.56 10.78 -4.08
C ASP A 352 -8.24 9.39 -4.64
N ILE A 353 -8.73 8.33 -3.98
CA ILE A 353 -8.50 6.95 -4.35
C ILE A 353 -9.32 6.55 -5.57
N PHE A 354 -10.60 6.93 -5.61
CA PHE A 354 -11.56 6.45 -6.62
C PHE A 354 -12.07 7.55 -7.54
N GLY A 355 -12.22 8.77 -7.01
CA GLY A 355 -12.97 9.84 -7.66
C GLY A 355 -12.13 10.92 -8.34
N ASN A 356 -10.80 10.84 -8.28
CA ASN A 356 -9.96 11.90 -8.82
C ASN A 356 -9.92 11.84 -10.36
N THR A 357 -10.51 12.87 -10.99
CA THR A 357 -10.67 13.04 -12.44
C THR A 357 -9.72 14.07 -13.07
N SER A 358 -8.81 14.64 -12.28
CA SER A 358 -7.88 15.70 -12.72
C SER A 358 -6.77 15.22 -13.66
N GLY A 359 -6.65 13.91 -13.86
CA GLY A 359 -5.58 13.29 -14.66
C GLY A 359 -5.88 11.84 -15.00
N ARG A 360 -4.83 11.08 -15.33
CA ARG A 360 -4.88 9.65 -15.64
C ARG A 360 -4.05 8.93 -14.58
N PHE A 361 -4.72 8.33 -13.61
CA PHE A 361 -4.09 7.75 -12.43
C PHE A 361 -4.33 6.24 -12.35
N LEU A 362 -3.42 5.57 -11.66
CA LEU A 362 -3.58 4.19 -11.24
C LEU A 362 -3.21 4.10 -9.77
N ASN A 363 -4.15 3.69 -8.92
CA ASN A 363 -3.91 3.52 -7.50
C ASN A 363 -3.83 2.04 -7.16
N LEU A 364 -2.77 1.63 -6.46
CA LEU A 364 -2.60 0.27 -5.95
C LEU A 364 -2.98 0.25 -4.48
N MET A 365 -3.81 -0.68 -4.04
CA MET A 365 -4.30 -0.74 -2.66
C MET A 365 -4.17 -2.13 -2.04
N THR A 366 -3.82 -2.17 -0.75
CA THR A 366 -3.78 -3.40 0.05
C THR A 366 -4.13 -3.15 1.52
N CYS A 367 -4.36 -4.22 2.26
CA CYS A 367 -4.47 -4.18 3.71
C CYS A 367 -3.13 -3.77 4.33
N ALA A 368 -3.17 -3.01 5.42
CA ALA A 368 -2.00 -2.65 6.20
C ALA A 368 -2.38 -2.48 7.67
N GLY A 369 -1.38 -2.29 8.53
CA GLY A 369 -1.55 -2.29 9.97
C GLY A 369 -1.91 -3.68 10.51
N ASP A 370 -2.15 -3.74 11.81
CA ASP A 370 -2.45 -4.99 12.51
C ASP A 370 -3.90 -5.45 12.27
N TRP A 371 -4.14 -6.76 12.40
CA TRP A 371 -5.50 -7.31 12.44
C TRP A 371 -6.26 -6.86 13.69
N ILE A 372 -7.52 -6.45 13.51
CA ILE A 372 -8.45 -6.09 14.59
C ILE A 372 -9.54 -7.17 14.65
N PRO A 373 -9.44 -8.18 15.54
CA PRO A 373 -10.38 -9.31 15.58
C PRO A 373 -11.84 -8.88 15.79
N THR A 374 -12.07 -7.87 16.61
CA THR A 374 -13.41 -7.34 16.91
C THR A 374 -14.07 -6.66 15.71
N GLU A 375 -13.28 -6.16 14.77
CA GLU A 375 -13.77 -5.46 13.57
C GLU A 375 -13.62 -6.31 12.30
N ARG A 376 -12.97 -7.47 12.38
CA ARG A 376 -12.66 -8.36 11.25
C ARG A 376 -12.00 -7.63 10.07
N GLN A 377 -11.12 -6.70 10.37
CA GLN A 377 -10.36 -5.94 9.38
C GLN A 377 -8.99 -5.55 9.91
N THR A 378 -8.11 -5.06 9.04
CA THR A 378 -6.84 -4.47 9.45
C THR A 378 -6.99 -2.99 9.81
N ALA A 379 -6.11 -2.51 10.69
CA ALA A 379 -6.13 -1.15 11.20
C ALA A 379 -5.92 -0.07 10.12
N LEU A 380 -5.27 -0.42 9.01
CA LEU A 380 -4.93 0.51 7.93
C LEU A 380 -5.19 -0.06 6.53
N ARG A 381 -5.15 0.83 5.55
CA ARG A 381 -5.05 0.59 4.12
C ARG A 381 -3.80 1.29 3.62
N LEU A 382 -2.93 0.53 2.94
CA LEU A 382 -1.83 1.09 2.17
C LEU A 382 -2.37 1.43 0.77
N VAL A 383 -2.16 2.67 0.34
CA VAL A 383 -2.48 3.13 -1.00
C VAL A 383 -1.24 3.74 -1.64
N VAL A 384 -0.85 3.22 -2.80
CA VAL A 384 0.18 3.77 -3.66
C VAL A 384 -0.51 4.49 -4.81
N TYR A 385 -0.32 5.80 -4.88
CA TYR A 385 -0.84 6.64 -5.94
C TYR A 385 0.18 6.73 -7.06
N THR A 386 -0.28 6.60 -8.29
CA THR A 386 0.57 6.71 -9.49
C THR A 386 -0.09 7.57 -10.55
N ALA A 387 0.73 8.22 -11.38
CA ALA A 387 0.27 9.00 -12.53
C ALA A 387 0.87 8.43 -13.83
N LEU A 388 0.10 8.49 -14.92
CA LEU A 388 0.55 8.07 -16.23
C LEU A 388 1.74 8.94 -16.68
N GLY A 389 2.82 8.31 -17.15
CA GLY A 389 4.10 8.94 -17.51
C GLY A 389 4.44 8.93 -18.99
#